data_AF-A0A3B0KVX1-F1
#
_entry.id   AF-A0A3B0KVX1-F1
#
_cell.length_a   1.000
_cell.length_b   1.000
_cell.length_c   1.000
_cell.angle_alpha   90.00
_cell.angle_beta   90.00
_cell.angle_gamma   90.00
#
_symmetry.space_group_name_H-M   'P 1'
#
loop_
_entity.id
_entity.type
_entity.pdbx_description
1 polymer ?
#
loop_
_entity_poly.entity_id
_entity_poly.type
_entity_poly.pdbx_seq_one_letter_code
_entity_poly.pdbx_strand_id
1 'polypeptide(L)'
;MRLKLEALKKIFTQLKYEQAVHFSNSKMHADSYCNYLNAGGKPCMLLSGDLAQSESSEVFESYRSFSVRTIVATDLIAAWNRIMTTW
;
A
#
# COMPACT_ATOMS: atom_id res chain seq x y z
N MET A 1 -16.62 -6.42 -2.02
CA MET A 1 -15.52 -5.49 -2.37
C MET A 1 -15.99 -4.06 -2.59
N ARG A 2 -17.02 -3.80 -3.41
CA ARG A 2 -17.51 -2.44 -3.76
C ARG A 2 -17.65 -1.46 -2.59
N LEU A 3 -18.33 -1.84 -1.52
CA LEU A 3 -18.56 -0.94 -0.37
C LEU A 3 -17.26 -0.52 0.34
N LYS A 4 -16.26 -1.42 0.41
CA LYS A 4 -14.95 -1.11 1.00
C LYS A 4 -14.17 -0.12 0.13
N LEU A 5 -14.26 -0.24 -1.20
CA LEU A 5 -13.64 0.71 -2.13
C LEU A 5 -14.28 2.10 -2.02
N GLU A 6 -15.61 2.17 -1.93
CA GLU A 6 -16.33 3.43 -1.71
C GLU A 6 -15.93 4.11 -0.39
N ALA A 7 -15.81 3.33 0.69
CA ALA A 7 -15.34 3.85 1.98
C ALA A 7 -13.89 4.33 1.89
N LEU A 8 -13.01 3.57 1.26
CA LEU A 8 -11.60 3.93 1.06
C LEU A 8 -11.46 5.23 0.25
N LYS A 9 -12.27 5.38 -0.80
CA LYS A 9 -12.32 6.62 -1.59
C LYS A 9 -12.72 7.81 -0.72
N LYS A 10 -13.76 7.67 0.11
CA LYS A 10 -14.19 8.72 1.05
C LYS A 10 -13.06 9.14 1.99
N ILE A 11 -12.41 8.16 2.64
CA ILE A 11 -11.26 8.39 3.54
C ILE A 11 -10.18 9.20 2.81
N PHE A 12 -9.75 8.75 1.63
CA PHE A 12 -8.70 9.42 0.86
C PHE A 12 -9.09 10.78 0.28
N THR A 13 -10.38 11.11 0.19
CA THR A 13 -10.85 12.44 -0.23
C THR A 13 -11.02 13.42 0.93
N GLN A 14 -11.28 12.92 2.14
CA GLN A 14 -11.63 13.74 3.30
C GLN A 14 -10.43 14.01 4.20
N LEU A 15 -9.45 13.10 4.22
CA LEU A 15 -8.27 13.22 5.07
C LEU A 15 -7.07 13.70 4.26
N LYS A 16 -6.35 14.67 4.82
CA LYS A 16 -4.98 14.96 4.39
C LYS A 16 -4.06 13.95 5.08
N TYR A 17 -3.24 13.28 4.28
CA TYR A 17 -2.24 12.33 4.76
C TYR A 17 -0.96 12.52 3.97
N GLU A 18 0.17 12.32 4.61
CA GLU A 18 1.47 12.35 3.94
C GLU A 18 1.76 11.00 3.31
N GLN A 19 1.50 9.93 4.05
CA GLN A 19 1.64 8.56 3.59
C GLN A 19 0.55 7.66 4.20
N ALA A 20 0.22 6.56 3.53
CA ALA A 20 -0.77 5.60 3.98
C ALA A 20 -0.35 4.16 3.70
N VAL A 21 -0.69 3.24 4.61
CA VAL A 21 -0.54 1.81 4.42
C VAL A 21 -1.90 1.14 4.57
N HIS A 22 -2.34 0.45 3.53
CA HIS A 22 -3.60 -0.28 3.50
C HIS A 22 -3.36 -1.77 3.64
N PHE A 23 -3.70 -2.34 4.79
CA PHE A 23 -3.57 -3.78 5.03
C PHE A 23 -4.77 -4.55 4.50
N SER A 24 -4.49 -5.68 3.86
CA SER A 24 -5.48 -6.59 3.30
C SER A 24 -5.10 -8.04 3.59
N ASN A 25 -6.05 -8.84 4.06
CA ASN A 25 -5.78 -10.20 4.51
C ASN A 25 -5.46 -11.22 3.39
N SER A 26 -5.43 -10.79 2.12
CA SER A 26 -5.09 -11.68 1.00
C SER A 26 -4.42 -10.91 -0.14
N LYS A 27 -3.52 -11.58 -0.86
CA LYS A 27 -2.85 -11.05 -2.05
C LYS A 27 -3.85 -10.62 -3.12
N MET A 28 -4.86 -11.44 -3.39
CA MET A 28 -5.89 -11.13 -4.37
C MET A 28 -6.61 -9.80 -4.07
N HIS A 29 -7.00 -9.60 -2.81
CA HIS A 29 -7.64 -8.33 -2.41
C HIS A 29 -6.66 -7.17 -2.44
N ALA A 30 -5.42 -7.38 -1.99
CA ALA A 30 -4.38 -6.35 -1.97
C ALA A 30 -4.07 -5.85 -3.39
N ASP A 31 -3.92 -6.77 -4.34
CA ASP A 31 -3.75 -6.49 -5.75
C ASP A 31 -4.95 -5.71 -6.32
N SER A 32 -6.17 -6.16 -6.01
CA SER A 32 -7.41 -5.47 -6.43
C SER A 32 -7.47 -4.02 -5.93
N TYR A 33 -7.09 -3.76 -4.67
CA TYR A 33 -7.03 -2.41 -4.13
C TYR A 33 -5.96 -1.57 -4.80
N CYS A 34 -4.76 -2.13 -4.99
CA CYS A 34 -3.64 -1.45 -5.64
C CYS A 34 -4.02 -1.00 -7.07
N ASN A 35 -4.59 -1.91 -7.85
CA ASN A 35 -5.08 -1.64 -9.21
C ASN A 35 -6.17 -0.57 -9.23
N TYR A 36 -7.14 -0.65 -8.31
CA TYR A 36 -8.20 0.35 -8.21
C TYR A 36 -7.66 1.74 -7.88
N LEU A 37 -6.73 1.85 -6.94
CA LEU A 37 -6.15 3.13 -6.54
C LEU A 37 -5.31 3.75 -7.67
N ASN A 38 -4.48 2.94 -8.33
CA ASN A 38 -3.70 3.38 -9.48
C ASN A 38 -4.60 3.86 -10.64
N ALA A 39 -5.66 3.10 -10.96
CA ALA A 39 -6.65 3.51 -11.96
C ALA A 39 -7.40 4.80 -11.56
N GLY A 40 -7.56 5.03 -10.25
CA GLY A 40 -8.15 6.25 -9.68
C GLY A 40 -7.19 7.44 -9.56
N GLY A 41 -5.98 7.37 -10.14
CA GLY A 41 -4.99 8.44 -10.11
C GLY A 41 -4.29 8.62 -8.76
N LYS A 42 -4.32 7.61 -7.89
CA LYS A 42 -3.61 7.59 -6.62
C LYS A 42 -2.46 6.57 -6.71
N PRO A 43 -1.22 7.03 -6.96
CA PRO A 43 -0.06 6.14 -7.05
C PRO A 43 0.06 5.26 -5.82
N CYS A 44 0.11 3.95 -6.07
CA CYS A 44 0.11 2.91 -5.06
C CYS A 44 1.01 1.76 -5.47
N MET A 45 1.75 1.22 -4.51
CA MET A 45 2.55 0.00 -4.68
C MET A 45 2.03 -1.14 -3.81
N LEU A 46 2.23 -2.37 -4.27
CA LEU A 46 1.87 -3.58 -3.54
C LEU A 46 3.08 -4.09 -2.74
N LEU A 47 2.85 -4.52 -1.51
CA LEU A 47 3.85 -5.19 -0.67
C LEU A 47 3.28 -6.51 -0.14
N SER A 48 3.77 -7.64 -0.65
CA SER A 48 3.34 -8.98 -0.26
C SER A 48 4.53 -9.84 0.15
N GLY A 49 4.28 -10.85 0.98
CA GLY A 49 5.35 -11.73 1.48
C GLY A 49 6.08 -12.53 0.41
N ASP A 50 5.53 -12.61 -0.81
CA ASP A 50 6.10 -13.32 -1.95
C ASP A 50 6.84 -12.42 -2.96
N LEU A 51 6.94 -11.11 -2.70
CA LEU A 51 7.80 -10.21 -3.46
C LEU A 51 9.28 -10.56 -3.27
N ALA A 52 10.05 -10.51 -4.35
CA ALA A 52 11.49 -10.66 -4.24
C ALA A 52 12.08 -9.56 -3.34
N GLN A 53 13.23 -9.83 -2.73
CA GLN A 53 13.87 -8.87 -1.83
C GLN A 53 14.20 -7.55 -2.53
N SER A 54 14.66 -7.60 -3.78
CA SER A 54 14.96 -6.41 -4.58
C SER A 54 13.72 -5.56 -4.83
N GLU A 55 12.61 -6.18 -5.24
CA GLU A 55 11.34 -5.50 -5.50
C GLU A 55 10.75 -4.91 -4.21
N SER A 56 10.81 -5.67 -3.11
CA SER A 56 10.42 -5.15 -1.79
C SER A 56 11.22 -3.89 -1.43
N SER A 57 12.54 -3.89 -1.66
CA SER A 57 13.41 -2.74 -1.38
C SER A 57 13.03 -1.52 -2.21
N GLU A 58 12.68 -1.70 -3.48
CA GLU A 58 12.21 -0.63 -4.35
C GLU A 58 10.91 0.00 -3.85
N VAL A 59 9.96 -0.83 -3.40
CA VAL A 59 8.71 -0.34 -2.79
C VAL A 59 9.00 0.51 -1.56
N PHE A 60 9.91 0.06 -0.70
CA PHE A 60 10.31 0.84 0.48
C PHE A 60 11.04 2.14 0.11
N GLU A 61 11.93 2.12 -0.87
CA GLU A 61 12.66 3.31 -1.32
C GLU A 61 11.71 4.35 -1.91
N SER A 62 10.77 3.89 -2.74
CA SER A 62 9.75 4.74 -3.34
C SER A 62 8.83 5.36 -2.30
N TYR A 63 8.49 4.59 -1.26
CA TYR A 63 7.72 5.09 -0.14
C TYR A 63 8.50 6.12 0.68
N ARG A 64 9.74 5.81 1.07
CA ARG A 64 10.61 6.68 1.87
C ARG A 64 10.98 8.00 1.18
N SER A 65 11.18 7.97 -0.14
CA SER A 65 11.45 9.16 -0.95
C SER A 65 10.20 9.98 -1.29
N PHE A 66 9.02 9.57 -0.83
CA PHE A 66 7.71 10.17 -1.15
C PHE A 66 7.36 10.15 -2.65
N SER A 67 8.07 9.36 -3.47
CA SER A 67 7.71 9.15 -4.88
C SER A 67 6.40 8.37 -5.00
N VAL A 68 6.13 7.49 -4.03
CA VAL A 68 4.82 6.87 -3.79
C VAL A 68 4.39 7.12 -2.35
N ARG A 69 3.13 7.48 -2.15
CA ARG A 69 2.58 7.81 -0.82
C ARG A 69 1.67 6.73 -0.24
N THR A 70 1.34 5.70 -1.02
CA THR A 70 0.41 4.65 -0.60
C THR A 70 1.00 3.28 -0.87
N ILE A 71 1.00 2.42 0.16
CA ILE A 71 1.29 0.99 0.01
C ILE A 71 0.02 0.21 0.32
N VAL A 72 -0.24 -0.84 -0.44
CA VAL A 72 -1.19 -1.89 -0.05
C VAL A 72 -0.39 -3.13 0.35
N ALA A 73 -0.62 -3.67 1.54
CA ALA A 73 0.18 -4.75 2.11
C ALA A 73 -0.66 -5.96 2.55
N THR A 74 -0.08 -7.16 2.51
CA THR A 74 -0.77 -8.41 2.93
C THR A 74 -0.34 -8.98 4.27
N ASP A 75 0.89 -8.70 4.71
CA ASP A 75 1.44 -9.23 5.95
C ASP A 75 1.75 -8.11 6.92
N LEU A 76 0.91 -7.95 7.95
CA LEU A 76 1.07 -6.93 8.98
C LEU A 76 2.46 -6.97 9.62
N ILE A 77 2.94 -8.13 10.06
CA ILE A 77 4.20 -8.23 10.81
C ILE A 77 5.42 -8.03 9.91
N ALA A 78 5.44 -8.65 8.73
CA ALA A 78 6.58 -8.54 7.81
C ALA A 78 6.67 -7.14 7.18
N ALA A 79 5.54 -6.55 6.80
CA ALA A 79 5.52 -5.18 6.29
C ALA A 79 5.85 -4.17 7.41
N TRP A 80 5.28 -4.32 8.61
CA TRP A 80 5.50 -3.39 9.71
C TRP A 80 6.95 -3.40 10.22
N ASN A 81 7.55 -4.58 10.43
CA ASN A 81 8.95 -4.67 10.83
C ASN A 81 9.84 -3.97 9.81
N ARG A 82 9.64 -4.20 8.51
CA ARG A 82 10.46 -3.56 7.45
C ARG A 82 10.22 -2.05 7.34
N ILE A 83 9.04 -1.56 7.69
CA ILE A 83 8.78 -0.12 7.79
C ILE A 83 9.48 0.49 9.02
N MET A 84 9.55 -0.23 10.15
CA MET A 84 10.02 0.28 11.45
C MET A 84 11.50 0.00 11.78
N THR A 85 12.14 -0.99 11.17
CA THR A 85 13.54 -1.35 11.48
C THR A 85 14.57 -0.72 10.55
N THR A 86 14.14 0.12 9.61
CA THR A 86 15.02 0.78 8.63
C THR A 86 15.14 2.29 8.86
N TRP A 87 14.88 2.73 10.09
CA TRP A 87 15.11 4.10 10.57
C TRP A 87 16.52 4.27 11.13
#